data_AF-A0A359BKM7-F1
#
_entry.id   AF-A0A359BKM7-F1
#
_cell.length_a   1.000
_cell.length_b   1.000
_cell.length_c   1.000
_cell.angle_alpha   90.00
_cell.angle_beta   90.00
_cell.angle_gamma   90.00
#
_symmetry.space_group_name_H-M   'P 1'
#
loop_
_entity.id
_entity.type
_entity.pdbx_description
1 polymer ?
#
loop_
_entity_poly.entity_id
_entity_poly.type
_entity_poly.pdbx_seq_one_letter_code
_entity_poly.pdbx_strand_id
1 'polypeptide(L)'
;MEIRATAAKKRDTLSSYNHKVNDEELDKLFFEKPHKVLNTVNVLGEKSFISSFNNKFENVKNCINTIGDINPEHPFYQNLLELTNPQQSAKYKNTQEQITNAKKQFQTTNDKAKLIKHINYLTDENKNLIKNSITDYSEKIELARFFHTMQNSHEKLGSVLNNYDKHHKNNLLDTLNDVARTDSEGQICRQFDFKNSDYLPKMFTTDEMFKSSYDELLKTLNKKPDKSVREVLLELPQNKETKIEFEKLGINFERWTTFDPKSKLQKTIVTEDKQQKAMQSLEEIFNSPIYTLVSSDKKSLLEKELNSKGYEIKPKFIFLNNFVGTIKRNSGYLKLFKDNKQITFQDMPELIDTIDNFIQNNQSWINLDESKQSNVARKTIEKSIQDVKQKINSAKKNSDSENFTITAQQVDMNNIAHSLFLGNDSSCCMAIGTGSKQSIAPNYIKNKMVSGIEVLVDDKPIGNTICYIAEIDNKTALVLDNIEMKPDYRKGVINDNARDLMFAYAKKFTKELGKENMPIYVGRNRNKINLRDYQIERKDFRIVGTSGEDRIYIDSVVTEGKFDGYNIFNKLLHDISNSKRKPNTEKIKNLL
;
A
#
# COMPACT_ATOMS: atom_id res chain seq x y z
N MET A 1 13.24 25.38 -0.25
CA MET A 1 13.42 25.32 -1.73
C MET A 1 14.32 24.16 -2.15
N GLU A 2 15.43 23.92 -1.45
CA GLU A 2 16.42 22.87 -1.79
C GLU A 2 15.93 21.42 -1.62
N ILE A 3 15.13 21.11 -0.59
CA ILE A 3 14.63 19.74 -0.33
C ILE A 3 13.69 19.26 -1.45
N ARG A 4 12.75 20.09 -1.90
CA ARG A 4 11.85 19.75 -3.03
C ARG A 4 12.64 19.55 -4.33
N ALA A 5 13.62 20.41 -4.59
CA ALA A 5 14.50 20.25 -5.75
C ALA A 5 15.30 18.93 -5.67
N THR A 6 15.77 18.55 -4.48
CA THR A 6 16.44 17.27 -4.25
C THR A 6 15.50 16.09 -4.42
N ALA A 7 14.26 16.19 -3.98
CA ALA A 7 13.23 15.16 -4.19
C ALA A 7 12.92 14.96 -5.68
N ALA A 8 12.86 16.04 -6.47
CA ALA A 8 12.72 15.95 -7.93
C ALA A 8 13.91 15.23 -8.58
N LYS A 9 15.14 15.51 -8.13
CA LYS A 9 16.35 14.79 -8.59
C LYS A 9 16.36 13.31 -8.16
N LYS A 10 15.81 12.99 -6.99
CA LYS A 10 15.71 11.62 -6.43
C LYS A 10 14.33 10.98 -6.64
N ARG A 11 13.57 11.42 -7.64
CA ARG A 11 12.20 10.96 -7.91
C ARG A 11 12.12 9.44 -8.09
N ASP A 12 13.10 8.85 -8.75
CA ASP A 12 13.17 7.39 -8.94
C ASP A 12 13.31 6.64 -7.61
N THR A 13 14.05 7.20 -6.65
CA THR A 13 14.20 6.63 -5.30
C THR A 13 12.88 6.67 -4.53
N LEU A 14 12.16 7.80 -4.61
CA LEU A 14 10.83 7.99 -4.01
C LEU A 14 9.74 7.13 -4.66
N SER A 15 9.90 6.78 -5.93
CA SER A 15 8.92 6.01 -6.70
C SER A 15 8.99 4.51 -6.38
N SER A 16 7.85 3.82 -6.45
CA SER A 16 7.78 2.36 -6.44
C SER A 16 7.76 1.79 -7.87
N TYR A 17 7.66 0.46 -7.99
CA TYR A 17 7.62 -0.22 -9.29
C TYR A 17 6.46 0.24 -10.17
N ASN A 18 5.31 0.60 -9.60
CA ASN A 18 4.14 1.06 -10.37
C ASN A 18 3.58 2.43 -9.95
N HIS A 19 4.16 3.08 -8.94
CA HIS A 19 3.84 4.44 -8.57
C HIS A 19 5.05 5.34 -8.84
N LYS A 20 4.98 6.08 -9.95
CA LYS A 20 5.95 7.12 -10.31
C LYS A 20 5.46 8.46 -9.79
N VAL A 21 6.22 9.02 -8.84
CA VAL A 21 5.88 10.29 -8.20
C VAL A 21 6.01 11.42 -9.21
N ASN A 22 4.94 12.18 -9.42
CA ASN A 22 4.94 13.34 -10.31
C ASN A 22 5.19 14.66 -9.55
N ASP A 23 5.33 15.78 -10.27
CA ASP A 23 5.61 17.08 -9.66
C ASP A 23 4.47 17.61 -8.79
N GLU A 24 3.21 17.33 -9.15
CA GLU A 24 2.05 17.68 -8.32
C GLU A 24 2.08 16.95 -6.98
N GLU A 25 2.48 15.68 -6.98
CA GLU A 25 2.64 14.86 -5.77
C GLU A 25 3.80 15.33 -4.89
N LEU A 26 4.93 15.74 -5.50
CA LEU A 26 6.01 16.38 -4.76
C LEU A 26 5.56 17.72 -4.15
N ASP A 27 4.83 18.53 -4.90
CA ASP A 27 4.34 19.81 -4.41
C ASP A 27 3.35 19.62 -3.28
N LYS A 28 2.44 18.64 -3.38
CA LYS A 28 1.56 18.24 -2.27
C LYS A 28 2.38 17.77 -1.06
N LEU A 29 3.37 16.90 -1.26
CA LEU A 29 4.20 16.36 -0.19
C LEU A 29 4.91 17.46 0.63
N PHE A 30 5.42 18.51 -0.03
CA PHE A 30 6.22 19.54 0.62
C PHE A 30 5.47 20.83 0.98
N PHE A 31 4.41 21.17 0.24
CA PHE A 31 3.75 22.48 0.35
C PHE A 31 2.31 22.43 0.83
N GLU A 32 1.68 21.25 0.92
CA GLU A 32 0.34 21.13 1.51
C GLU A 32 0.39 21.41 3.02
N LYS A 33 1.43 20.94 3.71
CA LYS A 33 1.64 21.12 5.16
C LYS A 33 3.09 21.50 5.47
N PRO A 34 3.56 22.70 5.07
CA PRO A 34 4.97 23.06 5.12
C PRO A 34 5.53 23.10 6.54
N HIS A 35 4.71 23.43 7.55
CA HIS A 35 5.11 23.39 8.96
C HIS A 35 5.49 21.97 9.41
N LYS A 36 4.73 20.94 9.01
CA LYS A 36 5.03 19.54 9.31
C LYS A 36 6.33 19.10 8.67
N VAL A 37 6.56 19.52 7.43
CA VAL A 37 7.80 19.25 6.69
C VAL A 37 8.99 19.87 7.41
N LEU A 38 8.90 21.16 7.77
CA LEU A 38 9.96 21.86 8.49
C LEU A 38 10.25 21.22 9.85
N ASN A 39 9.23 20.87 10.62
CA ASN A 39 9.41 20.21 11.90
C ASN A 39 10.03 18.81 11.74
N THR A 40 9.60 18.04 10.73
CA THR A 40 10.20 16.73 10.42
C THR A 40 11.68 16.86 10.06
N VAL A 41 12.04 17.86 9.24
CA VAL A 41 13.43 18.15 8.89
C VAL A 41 14.22 18.63 10.12
N ASN A 42 13.61 19.42 11.00
CA ASN A 42 14.22 19.87 12.24
C ASN A 42 14.53 18.70 13.19
N VAL A 43 13.61 17.75 13.32
CA VAL A 43 13.78 16.56 14.16
C VAL A 43 14.80 15.58 13.57
N LEU A 44 14.73 15.28 12.26
CA LEU A 44 15.59 14.23 11.67
C LEU A 44 16.95 14.76 11.20
N GLY A 45 17.02 16.04 10.85
CA GLY A 45 18.10 16.62 10.05
C GLY A 45 17.91 16.35 8.56
N GLU A 46 18.33 17.31 7.73
CA GLU A 46 18.10 17.30 6.28
C GLU A 46 18.64 16.03 5.59
N LYS A 47 19.87 15.61 5.93
CA LYS A 47 20.49 14.42 5.34
C LYS A 47 19.69 13.15 5.61
N SER A 48 19.22 12.96 6.84
CA SER A 48 18.42 11.80 7.23
C SER A 48 17.03 11.86 6.61
N PHE A 49 16.41 13.05 6.55
CA PHE A 49 15.14 13.26 5.86
C PHE A 49 15.24 12.91 4.36
N ILE A 50 16.28 13.36 3.66
CA ILE A 50 16.51 13.00 2.25
C ILE A 50 16.80 11.50 2.10
N SER A 51 17.49 10.88 3.05
CA SER A 51 17.77 9.43 3.03
C SER A 51 16.50 8.60 3.19
N SER A 52 15.49 9.12 3.90
CA SER A 52 14.17 8.48 4.02
C SER A 52 13.45 8.26 2.69
N PHE A 53 13.87 8.93 1.59
CA PHE A 53 13.31 8.73 0.26
C PHE A 53 13.44 7.29 -0.23
N ASN A 54 14.43 6.54 0.25
CA ASN A 54 14.57 5.11 0.00
C ASN A 54 13.34 4.30 0.44
N ASN A 55 12.58 4.82 1.42
CA ASN A 55 11.39 4.17 1.96
C ASN A 55 10.15 4.35 1.07
N LYS A 56 10.26 5.07 -0.05
CA LYS A 56 9.16 5.36 -1.00
C LYS A 56 8.18 6.43 -0.54
N PHE A 57 7.49 7.03 -1.51
CA PHE A 57 6.66 8.22 -1.38
C PHE A 57 5.68 8.15 -0.21
N GLU A 58 4.88 7.08 -0.14
CA GLU A 58 3.85 6.93 0.90
C GLU A 58 4.45 6.89 2.31
N ASN A 59 5.62 6.25 2.48
CA ASN A 59 6.29 6.19 3.77
C ASN A 59 6.94 7.52 4.16
N VAL A 60 7.45 8.28 3.19
CA VAL A 60 7.94 9.64 3.42
C VAL A 60 6.79 10.58 3.81
N LYS A 61 5.66 10.49 3.10
CA LYS A 61 4.44 11.23 3.45
C LYS A 61 3.95 10.90 4.85
N ASN A 62 3.91 9.62 5.20
CA ASN A 62 3.57 9.17 6.55
C ASN A 62 4.58 9.69 7.59
N CYS A 63 5.88 9.66 7.27
CA CYS A 63 6.93 10.22 8.12
C CYS A 63 6.69 11.70 8.43
N ILE A 64 6.39 12.51 7.41
CA ILE A 64 6.08 13.95 7.55
C ILE A 64 4.84 14.16 8.41
N ASN A 65 3.78 13.39 8.17
CA ASN A 65 2.53 13.55 8.91
C ASN A 65 2.69 13.20 10.39
N THR A 66 3.40 12.12 10.72
CA THR A 66 3.59 11.67 12.11
C THR A 66 4.60 12.54 12.86
N ILE A 67 5.82 12.69 12.34
CA ILE A 67 6.90 13.41 13.03
C ILE A 67 6.61 14.91 13.03
N GLY A 68 6.01 15.43 11.97
CA GLY A 68 5.65 16.84 11.86
C GLY A 68 4.64 17.31 12.90
N ASP A 69 3.88 16.41 13.52
CA ASP A 69 2.91 16.68 14.59
C ASP A 69 3.52 16.68 15.99
N ILE A 70 4.82 16.39 16.15
CA ILE A 70 5.48 16.49 17.45
C ILE A 70 5.49 17.96 17.89
N ASN A 71 4.89 18.24 19.05
CA ASN A 71 4.88 19.59 19.62
C ASN A 71 6.31 20.04 20.00
N PRO A 72 6.86 21.12 19.39
CA PRO A 72 8.18 21.64 19.75
C PRO A 72 8.30 22.12 21.20
N GLU A 73 7.17 22.45 21.84
CA GLU A 73 7.10 22.87 23.25
C GLU A 73 6.97 21.68 24.21
N HIS A 74 7.02 20.44 23.72
CA HIS A 74 6.94 19.27 24.57
C HIS A 74 8.17 19.21 25.52
N PRO A 75 8.00 18.86 26.82
CA PRO A 75 9.09 18.88 27.80
C PRO A 75 10.34 18.08 27.38
N PHE A 76 10.13 16.95 26.69
CA PHE A 76 11.21 16.10 26.18
C PHE A 76 11.66 16.39 24.73
N TYR A 77 11.16 17.45 24.08
CA TYR A 77 11.52 17.75 22.69
C TYR A 77 13.03 18.00 22.53
N GLN A 78 13.67 18.64 23.50
CA GLN A 78 15.12 18.85 23.48
C GLN A 78 15.90 17.53 23.60
N ASN A 79 15.46 16.59 24.45
CA ASN A 79 16.05 15.25 24.54
C ASN A 79 15.96 14.51 23.19
N LEU A 80 14.82 14.62 22.49
CA LEU A 80 14.68 14.07 21.14
C LEU A 80 15.70 14.70 20.18
N LEU A 81 15.80 16.04 20.15
CA LEU A 81 16.76 16.73 19.29
C LEU A 81 18.21 16.35 19.61
N GLU A 82 18.60 16.24 20.87
CA GLU A 82 19.95 15.79 21.27
C GLU A 82 20.30 14.41 20.68
N LEU A 83 19.32 13.52 20.54
CA LEU A 83 19.49 12.18 19.98
C LEU A 83 19.40 12.15 18.45
N THR A 84 18.47 12.88 17.83
CA THR A 84 18.17 12.75 16.39
C THR A 84 18.78 13.84 15.52
N ASN A 85 18.93 15.06 16.04
CA ASN A 85 19.52 16.19 15.32
C ASN A 85 20.17 17.18 16.30
N PRO A 86 21.28 16.80 16.96
CA PRO A 86 21.83 17.53 18.10
C PRO A 86 22.17 18.98 17.78
N GLN A 87 22.54 19.29 16.54
CA GLN A 87 22.85 20.66 16.11
C GLN A 87 21.67 21.64 16.21
N GLN A 88 20.43 21.11 16.26
CA GLN A 88 19.23 21.91 16.45
C GLN A 88 18.82 22.06 17.92
N SER A 89 19.38 21.25 18.82
CA SER A 89 19.11 21.32 20.26
C SER A 89 19.57 22.65 20.85
N ALA A 90 18.86 23.11 21.88
CA ALA A 90 19.24 24.30 22.64
C ALA A 90 20.64 24.15 23.26
N LYS A 91 20.96 22.95 23.76
CA LYS A 91 22.26 22.63 24.35
C LYS A 91 23.41 22.88 23.38
N TYR A 92 23.34 22.33 22.17
CA TYR A 92 24.38 22.53 21.15
C TYR A 92 24.51 24.01 20.74
N LYS A 93 23.39 24.68 20.51
CA LYS A 93 23.35 26.10 20.10
C LYS A 93 23.95 27.01 21.17
N ASN A 94 23.60 26.80 22.43
CA ASN A 94 24.14 27.55 23.56
C ASN A 94 25.65 27.32 23.69
N THR A 95 26.13 26.08 23.61
CA THR A 95 27.57 25.78 23.62
C THR A 95 28.29 26.42 22.43
N GLN A 96 27.68 26.44 21.24
CA GLN A 96 28.25 27.09 20.06
C GLN A 96 28.34 28.62 20.20
N GLU A 97 27.35 29.24 20.84
CA GLU A 97 27.37 30.66 21.17
C GLU A 97 28.49 30.98 22.17
N GLN A 98 28.64 30.15 23.22
CA GLN A 98 29.73 30.28 24.19
C GLN A 98 31.10 30.16 23.52
N ILE A 99 31.29 29.20 22.60
CA ILE A 99 32.52 29.08 21.80
C ILE A 99 32.77 30.36 20.99
N THR A 100 31.73 30.90 20.36
CA THR A 100 31.83 32.11 19.54
C THR A 100 32.22 33.33 20.38
N ASN A 101 31.61 33.48 21.56
CA ASN A 101 31.91 34.56 22.49
C ASN A 101 33.31 34.42 23.09
N ALA A 102 33.73 33.21 23.46
CA ALA A 102 35.09 32.92 23.91
C ALA A 102 36.13 33.24 22.82
N LYS A 103 35.87 32.91 21.55
CA LYS A 103 36.76 33.26 20.42
C LYS A 103 36.88 34.77 20.21
N LYS A 104 35.80 35.55 20.42
CA LYS A 104 35.86 37.02 20.35
C LYS A 104 36.76 37.62 21.44
N GLN A 105 36.76 37.04 22.64
CA GLN A 105 37.62 37.45 23.76
C GLN A 105 39.11 37.16 23.53
N PHE A 106 39.46 36.38 22.50
CA PHE A 106 40.83 35.97 22.23
C PHE A 106 41.78 37.14 21.94
N GLN A 107 41.26 38.23 21.36
CA GLN A 107 42.05 39.43 21.03
C GLN A 107 42.32 40.32 22.24
N THR A 108 41.52 40.21 23.30
CA THR A 108 41.52 41.15 24.43
C THR A 108 41.95 40.52 25.76
N THR A 109 42.13 39.20 25.82
CA THR A 109 42.48 38.50 27.06
C THR A 109 44.00 38.37 27.27
N ASN A 110 44.44 38.51 28.52
CA ASN A 110 45.83 38.30 28.93
C ASN A 110 46.19 36.81 29.10
N ASP A 111 45.22 35.95 29.47
CA ASP A 111 45.43 34.52 29.68
C ASP A 111 44.84 33.68 28.54
N LYS A 112 45.56 33.69 27.41
CA LYS A 112 45.17 32.94 26.20
C LYS A 112 45.15 31.42 26.44
N ALA A 113 46.00 30.91 27.32
CA ALA A 113 46.10 29.48 27.57
C ALA A 113 44.84 28.93 28.26
N LYS A 114 44.31 29.64 29.26
CA LYS A 114 43.05 29.29 29.91
C LYS A 114 41.86 29.39 28.95
N LEU A 115 41.82 30.42 28.10
CA LEU A 115 40.78 30.58 27.10
C LEU A 115 40.79 29.45 26.06
N ILE A 116 41.97 29.04 25.58
CA ILE A 116 42.11 27.89 24.66
C ILE A 116 41.58 26.61 25.30
N LYS A 117 41.94 26.34 26.57
CA LYS A 117 41.42 25.17 27.30
C LYS A 117 39.90 25.17 27.39
N HIS A 118 39.30 26.33 27.67
CA HIS A 118 37.85 26.46 27.74
C HIS A 118 37.17 26.27 26.37
N ILE A 119 37.71 26.86 25.30
CA ILE A 119 37.22 26.64 23.93
C ILE A 119 37.29 25.16 23.56
N ASN A 120 38.41 24.49 23.88
CA ASN A 120 38.57 23.06 23.60
C ASN A 120 37.55 22.22 24.37
N TYR A 121 37.36 22.50 25.66
CA TYR A 121 36.34 21.84 26.48
C TYR A 121 34.93 21.94 25.85
N LEU A 122 34.47 23.16 25.52
CA LEU A 122 33.16 23.37 24.90
C LEU A 122 33.06 22.71 23.51
N THR A 123 34.17 22.74 22.75
CA THR A 123 34.25 22.08 21.44
C THR A 123 34.10 20.57 21.59
N ASP A 124 34.73 19.98 22.60
CA ASP A 124 34.64 18.56 22.89
C ASP A 124 33.26 18.17 23.43
N GLU A 125 32.59 19.02 24.21
CA GLU A 125 31.18 18.83 24.58
C GLU A 125 30.27 18.72 23.34
N ASN A 126 30.37 19.66 22.39
CA ASN A 126 29.60 19.63 21.15
C ASN A 126 29.94 18.41 20.27
N LYS A 127 31.23 18.05 20.17
CA LYS A 127 31.64 16.83 19.46
C LYS A 127 31.07 15.57 20.10
N ASN A 128 31.09 15.47 21.42
CA ASN A 128 30.55 14.33 22.15
C ASN A 128 29.03 14.22 21.97
N LEU A 129 28.31 15.33 21.95
CA LEU A 129 26.87 15.33 21.67
C LEU A 129 26.57 14.75 20.28
N ILE A 130 27.30 15.19 19.25
CA ILE A 130 27.17 14.62 17.89
C ILE A 130 27.58 13.14 17.87
N LYS A 131 28.69 12.79 18.50
CA LYS A 131 29.23 11.42 18.54
C LYS A 131 28.25 10.45 19.19
N ASN A 132 27.51 10.89 20.21
CA ASN A 132 26.55 10.06 20.94
C ASN A 132 25.17 10.04 20.27
N SER A 133 24.84 11.01 19.41
CA SER A 133 23.59 11.03 18.63
C SER A 133 23.46 9.90 17.61
N ILE A 134 22.22 9.55 17.26
CA ILE A 134 21.87 8.54 16.28
C ILE A 134 22.34 8.99 14.89
N THR A 135 22.99 8.09 14.15
CA THR A 135 23.48 8.39 12.80
C THR A 135 22.62 7.76 11.70
N ASP A 136 22.06 6.58 11.94
CA ASP A 136 21.20 5.90 10.97
C ASP A 136 19.86 6.63 10.79
N TYR A 137 19.42 6.82 9.55
CA TYR A 137 18.20 7.58 9.28
C TYR A 137 16.94 6.82 9.66
N SER A 138 16.95 5.48 9.59
CA SER A 138 15.80 4.65 9.94
C SER A 138 15.60 4.66 11.46
N GLU A 139 16.68 4.54 12.23
CA GLU A 139 16.64 4.64 13.70
C GLU A 139 16.12 6.00 14.19
N LYS A 140 16.52 7.10 13.54
CA LYS A 140 15.96 8.43 13.86
C LYS A 140 14.46 8.50 13.62
N ILE A 141 13.98 7.91 12.52
CA ILE A 141 12.55 7.87 12.20
C ILE A 141 11.81 7.00 13.22
N GLU A 142 12.37 5.85 13.61
CA GLU A 142 11.81 4.97 14.64
C GLU A 142 11.67 5.69 15.98
N LEU A 143 12.73 6.35 16.47
CA LEU A 143 12.69 7.09 17.73
C LEU A 143 11.73 8.29 17.68
N ALA A 144 11.70 9.04 16.58
CA ALA A 144 10.78 10.15 16.43
C ALA A 144 9.31 9.69 16.35
N ARG A 145 9.03 8.56 15.71
CA ARG A 145 7.70 7.94 15.74
C ARG A 145 7.33 7.48 17.15
N PHE A 146 8.25 6.81 17.85
CA PHE A 146 8.07 6.44 19.26
C PHE A 146 7.72 7.66 20.11
N PHE A 147 8.45 8.77 19.93
CA PHE A 147 8.19 10.00 20.66
C PHE A 147 6.77 10.50 20.44
N HIS A 148 6.36 10.63 19.17
CA HIS A 148 5.00 11.06 18.83
C HIS A 148 3.94 10.14 19.44
N THR A 149 4.16 8.84 19.35
CA THR A 149 3.31 7.80 19.94
C THR A 149 3.19 7.91 21.46
N MET A 150 4.31 8.11 22.17
CA MET A 150 4.38 8.09 23.62
C MET A 150 4.27 9.48 24.25
N GLN A 151 3.93 10.52 23.48
CA GLN A 151 3.91 11.91 23.95
C GLN A 151 3.03 12.13 25.19
N ASN A 152 1.98 11.32 25.38
CA ASN A 152 1.11 11.40 26.56
C ASN A 152 1.56 10.50 27.73
N SER A 153 2.60 9.68 27.55
CA SER A 153 3.15 8.76 28.57
C SER A 153 4.52 9.23 29.04
N HIS A 154 4.56 10.39 29.71
CA HIS A 154 5.79 11.09 30.08
C HIS A 154 6.83 10.23 30.78
N GLU A 155 6.42 9.35 31.71
CA GLU A 155 7.35 8.48 32.44
C GLU A 155 8.07 7.49 31.51
N LYS A 156 7.31 6.76 30.68
CA LYS A 156 7.86 5.81 29.70
C LYS A 156 8.69 6.50 28.64
N LEU A 157 8.21 7.64 28.13
CA LEU A 157 8.91 8.45 27.14
C LEU A 157 10.24 8.97 27.69
N GLY A 158 10.23 9.57 28.88
CA GLY A 158 11.41 10.07 29.56
C GLY A 158 12.42 8.96 29.86
N SER A 159 11.95 7.80 30.36
CA SER A 159 12.81 6.65 30.62
C SER A 159 13.54 6.16 29.36
N VAL A 160 12.82 6.04 28.22
CA VAL A 160 13.43 5.60 26.96
C VAL A 160 14.41 6.64 26.42
N LEU A 161 14.06 7.93 26.42
CA LEU A 161 14.95 8.99 25.91
C LEU A 161 16.21 9.15 26.75
N ASN A 162 16.10 9.03 28.08
CA ASN A 162 17.24 9.20 28.99
C ASN A 162 18.21 8.02 28.96
N ASN A 163 17.71 6.81 28.67
CA ASN A 163 18.50 5.58 28.62
C ASN A 163 18.82 5.13 27.19
N TYR A 164 18.53 5.96 26.19
CA TYR A 164 18.80 5.63 24.79
C TYR A 164 20.32 5.60 24.57
N ASP A 165 20.87 4.41 24.33
CA ASP A 165 22.23 4.26 23.82
C ASP A 165 22.22 3.59 22.44
N LYS A 166 23.33 3.71 21.71
CA LYS A 166 23.51 3.13 20.36
C LYS A 166 23.48 1.60 20.32
N HIS A 167 23.46 0.92 21.46
CA HIS A 167 23.53 -0.52 21.61
C HIS A 167 22.18 -1.17 22.00
N HIS A 168 21.14 -0.40 22.37
CA HIS A 168 19.88 -0.93 22.91
C HIS A 168 18.61 -0.71 22.05
N LYS A 169 18.71 -0.86 20.72
CA LYS A 169 17.56 -0.78 19.77
C LYS A 169 16.36 -1.65 20.20
N ASN A 170 16.63 -2.86 20.73
CA ASN A 170 15.59 -3.81 21.13
C ASN A 170 14.69 -3.27 22.25
N ASN A 171 15.20 -2.42 23.14
CA ASN A 171 14.43 -1.94 24.30
C ASN A 171 13.25 -1.05 23.90
N LEU A 172 13.37 -0.30 22.79
CA LEU A 172 12.30 0.58 22.30
C LEU A 172 11.15 -0.22 21.68
N LEU A 173 11.48 -1.19 20.81
CA LEU A 173 10.49 -2.08 20.20
C LEU A 173 9.82 -2.96 21.26
N ASP A 174 10.58 -3.44 22.25
CA ASP A 174 10.05 -4.20 23.37
C ASP A 174 9.05 -3.38 24.19
N THR A 175 9.39 -2.13 24.51
CA THR A 175 8.50 -1.22 25.23
C THR A 175 7.22 -0.94 24.44
N LEU A 176 7.32 -0.61 23.15
CA LEU A 176 6.15 -0.37 22.31
C LEU A 176 5.29 -1.62 22.18
N ASN A 177 5.91 -2.77 21.98
CA ASN A 177 5.21 -4.04 21.87
C ASN A 177 4.46 -4.39 23.15
N ASP A 178 5.06 -4.16 24.33
CA ASP A 178 4.39 -4.36 25.60
C ASP A 178 3.21 -3.41 25.76
N VAL A 179 3.40 -2.12 25.48
CA VAL A 179 2.30 -1.12 25.54
C VAL A 179 1.17 -1.49 24.57
N ALA A 180 1.49 -1.92 23.36
CA ALA A 180 0.50 -2.32 22.36
C ALA A 180 -0.24 -3.63 22.74
N ARG A 181 0.27 -4.40 23.70
CA ARG A 181 -0.34 -5.64 24.21
C ARG A 181 -0.95 -5.47 25.60
N THR A 182 -0.82 -4.31 26.22
CA THR A 182 -1.44 -4.00 27.52
C THR A 182 -2.90 -3.62 27.32
N ASP A 183 -3.81 -4.31 28.00
CA ASP A 183 -5.21 -3.89 28.09
C ASP A 183 -5.39 -2.71 29.06
N SER A 184 -6.59 -2.15 29.10
CA SER A 184 -6.97 -1.05 29.99
C SER A 184 -6.96 -1.40 31.48
N GLU A 185 -6.83 -2.69 31.84
CA GLU A 185 -6.62 -3.14 33.22
C GLU A 185 -5.13 -3.26 33.58
N GLY A 186 -4.23 -2.99 32.62
CA GLY A 186 -2.79 -3.04 32.81
C GLY A 186 -2.18 -4.44 32.57
N GLN A 187 -2.97 -5.41 32.08
CA GLN A 187 -2.47 -6.77 31.82
C GLN A 187 -1.87 -6.89 30.43
N ILE A 188 -0.65 -7.41 30.33
CA ILE A 188 0.06 -7.62 29.06
C ILE A 188 -0.36 -8.97 28.45
N CYS A 189 -0.95 -8.95 27.27
CA CYS A 189 -1.25 -10.15 26.50
C CYS A 189 0.02 -10.75 25.87
N ARG A 190 0.41 -11.94 26.36
CA ARG A 190 1.65 -12.61 25.91
C ARG A 190 1.44 -13.64 24.79
N GLN A 191 0.21 -13.84 24.33
CA GLN A 191 -0.14 -14.86 23.33
C GLN A 191 0.26 -14.48 21.90
N PHE A 192 0.69 -13.25 21.65
CA PHE A 192 1.21 -12.77 20.36
C PHE A 192 2.26 -11.66 20.55
N ASP A 193 2.98 -11.32 19.48
CA ASP A 193 4.08 -10.34 19.50
C ASP A 193 4.14 -9.55 18.19
N PHE A 194 4.24 -8.22 18.27
CA PHE A 194 4.38 -7.30 17.15
C PHE A 194 5.82 -6.86 16.86
N LYS A 195 6.84 -7.32 17.60
CA LYS A 195 8.23 -6.85 17.42
C LYS A 195 8.74 -6.96 15.97
N ASN A 196 8.25 -7.93 15.22
CA ASN A 196 8.61 -8.15 13.81
C ASN A 196 7.63 -7.47 12.81
N SER A 197 6.66 -6.70 13.30
CA SER A 197 5.68 -6.01 12.46
C SER A 197 6.12 -4.58 12.16
N ASP A 198 6.28 -4.28 10.87
CA ASP A 198 6.50 -2.91 10.37
C ASP A 198 5.34 -1.94 10.73
N TYR A 199 4.19 -2.49 11.14
CA TYR A 199 2.98 -1.76 11.45
C TYR A 199 2.76 -1.49 12.94
N LEU A 200 3.64 -1.94 13.85
CA LEU A 200 3.52 -1.64 15.28
C LEU A 200 3.29 -0.15 15.58
N PRO A 201 3.98 0.82 14.96
CA PRO A 201 3.73 2.24 15.19
C PRO A 201 2.29 2.69 14.88
N LYS A 202 1.57 1.97 14.00
CA LYS A 202 0.19 2.31 13.62
C LYS A 202 -0.81 2.11 14.76
N MET A 203 -0.52 1.20 15.70
CA MET A 203 -1.33 0.93 16.89
C MET A 203 -1.56 2.17 17.76
N PHE A 204 -0.72 3.19 17.61
CA PHE A 204 -0.73 4.39 18.45
C PHE A 204 -1.29 5.63 17.74
N THR A 205 -1.71 5.48 16.48
CA THR A 205 -2.34 6.53 15.67
C THR A 205 -3.82 6.26 15.44
N THR A 206 -4.40 5.34 16.21
CA THR A 206 -5.76 4.84 16.04
C THR A 206 -6.78 5.72 16.76
N ASP A 207 -8.03 5.65 16.30
CA ASP A 207 -9.15 6.28 16.98
C ASP A 207 -9.61 5.51 18.24
N GLU A 208 -10.50 6.12 19.01
CA GLU A 208 -11.05 5.53 20.24
C GLU A 208 -11.92 4.29 19.97
N MET A 209 -12.57 4.21 18.81
CA MET A 209 -13.39 3.05 18.45
C MET A 209 -12.51 1.81 18.25
N PHE A 210 -11.37 1.97 17.58
CA PHE A 210 -10.38 0.90 17.48
C PHE A 210 -9.86 0.50 18.85
N LYS A 211 -9.41 1.47 19.66
CA LYS A 211 -8.85 1.19 21.00
C LYS A 211 -9.83 0.37 21.84
N SER A 212 -11.12 0.71 21.82
CA SER A 212 -12.17 -0.04 22.51
C SER A 212 -12.28 -1.49 22.00
N SER A 213 -12.44 -1.68 20.68
CA SER A 213 -12.56 -3.02 20.09
C SER A 213 -11.32 -3.91 20.28
N TYR A 214 -10.13 -3.28 20.29
CA TYR A 214 -8.86 -3.97 20.49
C TYR A 214 -8.63 -4.30 21.98
N ASP A 215 -8.99 -3.41 22.89
CA ASP A 215 -8.99 -3.67 24.34
C ASP A 215 -9.88 -4.87 24.69
N GLU A 216 -11.05 -5.00 24.07
CA GLU A 216 -11.91 -6.17 24.25
C GLU A 216 -11.24 -7.47 23.78
N LEU A 217 -10.51 -7.44 22.66
CA LEU A 217 -9.73 -8.58 22.19
C LEU A 217 -8.63 -8.95 23.20
N LEU A 218 -7.88 -7.96 23.70
CA LEU A 218 -6.83 -8.18 24.70
C LEU A 218 -7.41 -8.78 25.99
N LYS A 219 -8.47 -8.19 26.55
CA LYS A 219 -9.17 -8.69 27.74
C LYS A 219 -9.68 -10.11 27.54
N THR A 220 -10.19 -10.42 26.35
CA THR A 220 -10.67 -11.77 26.01
C THR A 220 -9.53 -12.78 26.09
N LEU A 221 -8.37 -12.44 25.52
CA LEU A 221 -7.17 -13.27 25.52
C LEU A 221 -6.58 -13.42 26.94
N ASN A 222 -6.46 -12.32 27.68
CA ASN A 222 -5.92 -12.27 29.04
C ASN A 222 -6.73 -13.06 30.07
N LYS A 223 -8.01 -13.35 29.82
CA LYS A 223 -8.80 -14.27 30.68
C LYS A 223 -8.26 -15.70 30.70
N LYS A 224 -7.54 -16.12 29.65
CA LYS A 224 -6.99 -17.49 29.48
C LYS A 224 -5.59 -17.43 28.86
N PRO A 225 -4.60 -16.89 29.59
CA PRO A 225 -3.27 -16.61 29.04
C PRO A 225 -2.46 -17.87 28.73
N ASP A 226 -2.86 -19.01 29.28
CA ASP A 226 -2.28 -20.34 29.08
C ASP A 226 -2.73 -21.04 27.79
N LYS A 227 -3.80 -20.54 27.15
CA LYS A 227 -4.34 -21.09 25.90
C LYS A 227 -3.80 -20.37 24.68
N SER A 228 -3.80 -21.04 23.53
CA SER A 228 -3.54 -20.37 22.25
C SER A 228 -4.65 -19.36 21.90
N VAL A 229 -4.32 -18.35 21.09
CA VAL A 229 -5.30 -17.37 20.56
C VAL A 229 -6.52 -18.09 19.99
N ARG A 230 -6.28 -19.13 19.18
CA ARG A 230 -7.35 -19.91 18.55
C ARG A 230 -8.29 -20.53 19.58
N GLU A 231 -7.76 -21.22 20.58
CA GLU A 231 -8.58 -21.88 21.60
C GLU A 231 -9.45 -20.88 22.37
N VAL A 232 -8.90 -19.72 22.74
CA VAL A 232 -9.67 -18.68 23.43
C VAL A 232 -10.78 -18.15 22.55
N LEU A 233 -10.47 -17.81 21.28
CA LEU A 233 -11.47 -17.25 20.38
C LEU A 233 -12.58 -18.26 20.08
N LEU A 234 -12.27 -19.55 19.91
CA LEU A 234 -13.28 -20.59 19.68
C LEU A 234 -14.26 -20.80 20.85
N GLU A 235 -13.90 -20.38 22.06
CA GLU A 235 -14.79 -20.47 23.21
C GLU A 235 -15.86 -19.36 23.26
N LEU A 236 -15.70 -18.31 22.44
CA LEU A 236 -16.65 -17.22 22.35
C LEU A 236 -18.02 -17.73 21.84
N PRO A 237 -19.16 -17.25 22.40
CA PRO A 237 -20.49 -17.75 22.07
C PRO A 237 -20.80 -17.76 20.57
N GLN A 238 -20.50 -16.65 19.88
CA GLN A 238 -20.75 -16.50 18.45
C GLN A 238 -19.95 -17.50 17.59
N ASN A 239 -18.76 -17.91 18.05
CA ASN A 239 -17.94 -18.90 17.34
C ASN A 239 -18.43 -20.33 17.58
N LYS A 240 -19.00 -20.62 18.75
CA LYS A 240 -19.69 -21.90 19.02
C LYS A 240 -20.95 -22.03 18.17
N GLU A 241 -21.73 -20.96 18.06
CA GLU A 241 -22.92 -20.92 17.21
C GLU A 241 -22.57 -21.07 15.72
N THR A 242 -21.58 -20.31 15.25
CA THR A 242 -21.08 -20.44 13.87
C THR A 242 -20.60 -21.87 13.57
N LYS A 243 -19.89 -22.51 14.51
CA LYS A 243 -19.47 -23.92 14.37
C LYS A 243 -20.66 -24.84 14.13
N ILE A 244 -21.72 -24.72 14.92
CA ILE A 244 -22.93 -25.52 14.78
C ILE A 244 -23.57 -25.32 13.40
N GLU A 245 -23.66 -24.09 12.92
CA GLU A 245 -24.24 -23.82 11.60
C GLU A 245 -23.39 -24.38 10.45
N PHE A 246 -22.06 -24.24 10.55
CA PHE A 246 -21.14 -24.79 9.55
C PHE A 246 -21.22 -26.31 9.50
N GLU A 247 -21.24 -26.98 10.65
CA GLU A 247 -21.36 -28.43 10.76
C GLU A 247 -22.70 -28.93 10.19
N LYS A 248 -23.82 -28.22 10.43
CA LYS A 248 -25.12 -28.53 9.81
C LYS A 248 -25.09 -28.47 8.29
N LEU A 249 -24.30 -27.55 7.72
CA LEU A 249 -24.09 -27.45 6.28
C LEU A 249 -23.02 -28.44 5.76
N GLY A 250 -22.37 -29.22 6.63
CA GLY A 250 -21.28 -30.11 6.27
C GLY A 250 -19.99 -29.38 5.86
N ILE A 251 -19.77 -28.18 6.39
CA ILE A 251 -18.53 -27.41 6.23
C ILE A 251 -17.56 -27.81 7.34
N ASN A 252 -16.32 -28.14 6.97
CA ASN A 252 -15.27 -28.44 7.93
C ASN A 252 -14.81 -27.16 8.67
N PHE A 253 -15.43 -26.90 9.83
CA PHE A 253 -15.14 -25.72 10.65
C PHE A 253 -13.71 -25.71 11.22
N GLU A 254 -13.12 -26.89 11.49
CA GLU A 254 -11.73 -26.98 11.91
C GLU A 254 -10.80 -26.45 10.82
N ARG A 255 -10.96 -26.94 9.59
CA ARG A 255 -10.17 -26.45 8.44
C ARG A 255 -10.42 -24.96 8.17
N TRP A 256 -11.66 -24.47 8.34
CA TRP A 256 -12.00 -23.05 8.17
C TRP A 256 -11.24 -22.14 9.13
N THR A 257 -11.04 -22.58 10.38
CA THR A 257 -10.45 -21.77 11.46
C THR A 257 -8.97 -22.04 11.71
N THR A 258 -8.38 -23.03 11.05
CA THR A 258 -6.98 -23.43 11.22
C THR A 258 -6.19 -23.18 9.95
N PHE A 259 -5.13 -22.36 10.07
CA PHE A 259 -4.20 -22.13 8.97
C PHE A 259 -3.38 -23.39 8.67
N ASP A 260 -3.30 -23.75 7.40
CA ASP A 260 -2.44 -24.82 6.91
C ASP A 260 -1.38 -24.24 5.96
N PRO A 261 -0.08 -24.19 6.33
CA PRO A 261 0.98 -23.66 5.49
C PRO A 261 1.22 -24.45 4.19
N LYS A 262 0.67 -25.68 4.09
CA LYS A 262 0.68 -26.49 2.87
C LYS A 262 -0.48 -26.18 1.94
N SER A 263 -1.54 -25.57 2.45
CA SER A 263 -2.66 -25.08 1.64
C SER A 263 -2.28 -23.76 0.97
N LYS A 264 -1.51 -23.86 -0.11
CA LYS A 264 -1.15 -22.72 -0.97
C LYS A 264 -1.03 -23.11 -2.44
N LEU A 265 -1.22 -22.14 -3.31
CA LEU A 265 -0.99 -22.24 -4.75
C LEU A 265 0.04 -21.21 -5.18
N GLN A 266 0.92 -21.57 -6.09
CA GLN A 266 1.92 -20.66 -6.64
C GLN A 266 1.82 -20.53 -8.16
N LYS A 267 2.10 -19.32 -8.65
CA LYS A 267 2.24 -19.04 -10.08
C LYS A 267 3.41 -18.09 -10.31
N THR A 268 4.33 -18.49 -11.18
CA THR A 268 5.37 -17.59 -11.66
C THR A 268 4.79 -16.69 -12.74
N ILE A 269 4.84 -15.39 -12.51
CA ILE A 269 4.46 -14.37 -13.49
C ILE A 269 5.74 -13.98 -14.23
N VAL A 270 5.70 -14.17 -15.54
CA VAL A 270 6.63 -13.52 -16.46
C VAL A 270 5.96 -12.21 -16.84
N THR A 271 6.45 -11.09 -16.33
CA THR A 271 5.93 -9.80 -16.78
C THR A 271 6.38 -9.53 -18.22
N GLU A 272 5.47 -9.02 -19.05
CA GLU A 272 5.86 -8.52 -20.38
C GLU A 272 7.01 -7.52 -20.23
N ASP A 273 7.95 -7.58 -21.16
CA ASP A 273 9.09 -6.66 -21.25
C ASP A 273 8.61 -5.23 -21.02
N LYS A 274 9.34 -4.48 -20.18
CA LYS A 274 9.07 -3.06 -19.91
C LYS A 274 8.96 -2.26 -21.22
N GLN A 275 9.63 -2.70 -22.28
CA GLN A 275 9.52 -2.17 -23.63
C GLN A 275 8.11 -2.34 -24.21
N GLN A 276 7.53 -3.55 -24.13
CA GLN A 276 6.20 -3.85 -24.66
C GLN A 276 5.11 -3.08 -23.90
N LYS A 277 5.22 -2.94 -22.57
CA LYS A 277 4.31 -2.11 -21.76
C LYS A 277 4.33 -0.64 -22.18
N ALA A 278 5.50 -0.09 -22.49
CA ALA A 278 5.62 1.29 -22.97
C ALA A 278 4.92 1.47 -24.33
N MET A 279 5.10 0.50 -25.24
CA MET A 279 4.44 0.50 -26.55
C MET A 279 2.91 0.41 -26.43
N GLN A 280 2.39 -0.54 -25.64
CA GLN A 280 0.95 -0.68 -25.41
C GLN A 280 0.35 0.60 -24.81
N SER A 281 1.03 1.23 -23.85
CA SER A 281 0.55 2.46 -23.21
C SER A 281 0.41 3.60 -24.22
N LEU A 282 1.31 3.70 -25.20
CA LEU A 282 1.19 4.69 -26.26
C LEU A 282 0.00 4.40 -27.17
N GLU A 283 -0.18 3.15 -27.57
CA GLU A 283 -1.31 2.74 -28.41
C GLU A 283 -2.66 2.95 -27.69
N GLU A 284 -2.73 2.71 -26.38
CA GLU A 284 -3.92 2.97 -25.57
C GLU A 284 -4.36 4.43 -25.61
N ILE A 285 -3.43 5.38 -25.73
CA ILE A 285 -3.77 6.80 -25.87
C ILE A 285 -4.59 7.02 -27.14
N PHE A 286 -4.09 6.56 -28.29
CA PHE A 286 -4.76 6.76 -29.59
C PHE A 286 -6.06 5.96 -29.74
N ASN A 287 -6.20 4.87 -28.99
CA ASN A 287 -7.40 4.03 -28.98
C ASN A 287 -8.39 4.39 -27.85
N SER A 288 -8.07 5.38 -27.03
CA SER A 288 -8.92 5.78 -25.92
C SER A 288 -10.15 6.56 -26.41
N PRO A 289 -11.34 6.38 -25.79
CA PRO A 289 -12.48 7.26 -26.00
C PRO A 289 -12.18 8.73 -25.71
N ILE A 290 -11.15 9.01 -24.91
CA ILE A 290 -10.71 10.39 -24.64
C ILE A 290 -10.07 11.02 -25.88
N TYR A 291 -9.32 10.24 -26.67
CA TYR A 291 -8.70 10.74 -27.89
C TYR A 291 -9.75 11.16 -28.92
N THR A 292 -10.89 10.47 -28.99
CA THR A 292 -11.98 10.87 -29.89
C THR A 292 -12.55 12.25 -29.56
N LEU A 293 -12.43 12.73 -28.32
CA LEU A 293 -12.93 14.03 -27.87
C LEU A 293 -12.02 15.22 -28.22
N VAL A 294 -10.78 14.99 -28.67
CA VAL A 294 -9.90 16.07 -29.16
C VAL A 294 -10.42 16.59 -30.50
N SER A 295 -10.38 17.91 -30.70
CA SER A 295 -10.80 18.56 -31.95
C SER A 295 -10.06 18.01 -33.17
N SER A 296 -10.76 17.89 -34.30
CA SER A 296 -10.24 17.34 -35.55
C SER A 296 -9.01 18.09 -36.05
N ASP A 297 -9.00 19.41 -35.92
CA ASP A 297 -7.92 20.27 -36.41
C ASP A 297 -6.62 19.98 -35.65
N LYS A 298 -6.70 19.79 -34.32
CA LYS A 298 -5.55 19.43 -33.48
C LYS A 298 -5.02 18.04 -33.79
N LYS A 299 -5.91 17.06 -34.04
CA LYS A 299 -5.51 15.72 -34.47
C LYS A 299 -4.78 15.77 -35.81
N SER A 300 -5.33 16.49 -36.78
CA SER A 300 -4.73 16.66 -38.11
C SER A 300 -3.34 17.32 -38.03
N LEU A 301 -3.17 18.32 -37.18
CA LEU A 301 -1.86 18.95 -36.95
C LEU A 301 -0.85 17.98 -36.30
N LEU A 302 -1.29 17.20 -35.31
CA LEU A 302 -0.45 16.17 -34.70
C LEU A 302 -0.06 15.09 -35.71
N GLU A 303 -1.02 14.60 -36.50
CA GLU A 303 -0.76 13.63 -37.57
C GLU A 303 0.21 14.19 -38.63
N LYS A 304 0.08 15.47 -38.99
CA LYS A 304 1.02 16.13 -39.91
C LYS A 304 2.44 16.19 -39.34
N GLU A 305 2.58 16.50 -38.05
CA GLU A 305 3.88 16.50 -37.38
C GLU A 305 4.50 15.10 -37.36
N LEU A 306 3.70 14.09 -36.98
CA LEU A 306 4.13 12.69 -36.99
C LEU A 306 4.58 12.24 -38.39
N ASN A 307 3.80 12.55 -39.42
CA ASN A 307 4.10 12.21 -40.81
C ASN A 307 5.42 12.88 -41.27
N SER A 308 5.70 14.10 -40.83
CA SER A 308 6.95 14.81 -41.16
C SER A 308 8.21 14.11 -40.62
N LYS A 309 8.04 13.26 -39.60
CA LYS A 309 9.08 12.43 -38.99
C LYS A 309 8.99 10.96 -39.42
N GLY A 310 8.19 10.65 -40.44
CA GLY A 310 8.02 9.31 -40.99
C GLY A 310 7.08 8.40 -40.20
N TYR A 311 6.35 8.93 -39.20
CA TYR A 311 5.41 8.17 -38.39
C TYR A 311 3.97 8.33 -38.86
N GLU A 312 3.22 7.23 -38.91
CA GLU A 312 1.83 7.22 -39.35
C GLU A 312 0.95 6.41 -38.38
N ILE A 313 -0.27 6.92 -38.11
CA ILE A 313 -1.29 6.21 -37.33
C ILE A 313 -2.25 5.53 -38.31
N LYS A 314 -2.29 4.20 -38.33
CA LYS A 314 -3.13 3.42 -39.26
C LYS A 314 -4.03 2.42 -38.53
N PRO A 315 -5.23 2.14 -39.06
CA PRO A 315 -6.02 1.00 -38.59
C PRO A 315 -5.27 -0.31 -38.78
N LYS A 316 -5.27 -1.16 -37.76
CA LYS A 316 -4.76 -2.52 -37.87
C LYS A 316 -5.80 -3.38 -38.60
N PHE A 317 -5.34 -4.16 -39.56
CA PHE A 317 -6.15 -5.19 -40.20
C PHE A 317 -5.75 -6.56 -39.64
N ILE A 318 -6.74 -7.38 -39.32
CA ILE A 318 -6.56 -8.77 -38.92
C ILE A 318 -7.07 -9.64 -40.06
N PHE A 319 -6.32 -10.70 -40.35
CA PHE A 319 -6.72 -11.71 -41.31
C PHE A 319 -7.39 -12.86 -40.56
N LEU A 320 -8.65 -13.12 -40.88
CA LEU A 320 -9.41 -14.24 -40.35
C LEU A 320 -9.47 -15.32 -41.43
N ASN A 321 -8.96 -16.50 -41.11
CA ASN A 321 -9.09 -17.66 -41.98
C ASN A 321 -10.43 -18.34 -41.70
N ASN A 322 -11.23 -18.51 -42.74
CA ASN A 322 -12.42 -19.35 -42.71
C ASN A 322 -12.38 -20.38 -43.85
N PHE A 323 -13.37 -21.27 -43.90
CA PHE A 323 -13.44 -22.38 -44.87
C PHE A 323 -13.47 -21.94 -46.35
N VAL A 324 -13.64 -20.64 -46.66
CA VAL A 324 -13.76 -20.10 -48.02
C VAL A 324 -12.58 -19.16 -48.39
N GLY A 325 -11.61 -18.97 -47.49
CA GLY A 325 -10.40 -18.18 -47.73
C GLY A 325 -10.03 -17.24 -46.58
N THR A 326 -9.09 -16.33 -46.85
CA THR A 326 -8.62 -15.35 -45.87
C THR A 326 -9.34 -14.02 -46.05
N ILE A 327 -10.11 -13.59 -45.05
CA ILE A 327 -10.80 -12.30 -45.05
C ILE A 327 -9.97 -11.27 -44.26
N LYS A 328 -9.61 -10.16 -44.90
CA LYS A 328 -8.96 -9.00 -44.26
C LYS A 328 -10.03 -8.13 -43.60
N ARG A 329 -10.06 -8.09 -42.26
CA ARG A 329 -11.02 -7.29 -41.47
C ARG A 329 -10.30 -6.18 -40.72
N ASN A 330 -10.84 -4.96 -40.73
CA ASN A 330 -10.36 -3.88 -39.87
C ASN A 330 -10.64 -4.23 -38.40
N SER A 331 -9.63 -4.18 -37.54
CA SER A 331 -9.75 -4.54 -36.12
C SER A 331 -10.40 -3.46 -35.27
N GLY A 332 -10.62 -2.26 -35.82
CA GLY A 332 -11.09 -1.10 -35.06
C GLY A 332 -10.04 -0.50 -34.12
N TYR A 333 -8.78 -0.92 -34.22
CA TYR A 333 -7.67 -0.41 -33.41
C TYR A 333 -6.66 0.33 -34.28
N LEU A 334 -6.21 1.49 -33.81
CA LEU A 334 -5.12 2.26 -34.38
C LEU A 334 -3.77 1.73 -33.89
N LYS A 335 -2.82 1.63 -34.82
CA LYS A 335 -1.42 1.25 -34.59
C LYS A 335 -0.49 2.27 -35.22
N LEU A 336 0.69 2.41 -34.65
CA LEU A 336 1.73 3.31 -35.13
C LEU A 336 2.70 2.57 -36.06
N PHE A 337 3.06 3.23 -37.15
CA PHE A 337 3.99 2.75 -38.15
C PHE A 337 5.08 3.78 -38.39
N LYS A 338 6.29 3.34 -38.72
CA LYS A 338 7.37 4.15 -39.27
C LYS A 338 7.82 3.52 -40.59
N ASP A 339 7.86 4.29 -41.66
CA ASP A 339 8.25 3.80 -42.99
C ASP A 339 7.50 2.52 -43.43
N ASN A 340 6.17 2.50 -43.21
CA ASN A 340 5.28 1.35 -43.48
C ASN A 340 5.50 0.07 -42.65
N LYS A 341 6.38 0.08 -41.64
CA LYS A 341 6.53 -1.02 -40.68
C LYS A 341 5.95 -0.61 -39.33
N GLN A 342 5.35 -1.55 -38.59
CA GLN A 342 4.88 -1.24 -37.24
C GLN A 342 6.08 -0.83 -36.38
N ILE A 343 5.93 0.25 -35.62
CA ILE A 343 7.04 0.75 -34.78
C ILE A 343 7.48 -0.32 -33.78
N THR A 344 8.76 -0.27 -33.43
CA THR A 344 9.36 -1.06 -32.36
C THR A 344 9.69 -0.15 -31.16
N PHE A 345 10.12 -0.74 -30.05
CA PHE A 345 10.53 0.05 -28.89
C PHE A 345 11.70 1.01 -29.20
N GLN A 346 12.57 0.66 -30.16
CA GLN A 346 13.70 1.49 -30.57
C GLN A 346 13.25 2.82 -31.19
N ASP A 347 12.07 2.85 -31.81
CA ASP A 347 11.48 4.03 -32.43
C ASP A 347 10.76 4.94 -31.42
N MET A 348 10.36 4.39 -30.26
CA MET A 348 9.54 5.08 -29.26
C MET A 348 10.15 6.38 -28.69
N PRO A 349 11.47 6.48 -28.41
CA PRO A 349 12.05 7.71 -27.87
C PRO A 349 11.85 8.91 -28.79
N GLU A 350 12.20 8.76 -30.07
CA GLU A 350 12.06 9.82 -31.07
C GLU A 350 10.59 10.16 -31.31
N LEU A 351 9.72 9.15 -31.39
CA LEU A 351 8.28 9.35 -31.54
C LEU A 351 7.68 10.14 -30.37
N ILE A 352 8.01 9.76 -29.13
CA ILE A 352 7.50 10.45 -27.94
C ILE A 352 8.07 11.86 -27.82
N ASP A 353 9.34 12.07 -28.11
CA ASP A 353 9.90 13.42 -28.11
C ASP A 353 9.29 14.29 -29.20
N THR A 354 8.92 13.72 -30.35
CA THR A 354 8.18 14.42 -31.40
C THR A 354 6.80 14.86 -30.91
N ILE A 355 6.04 13.94 -30.31
CA ILE A 355 4.70 14.24 -29.78
C ILE A 355 4.79 15.26 -28.65
N ASP A 356 5.73 15.10 -27.72
CA ASP A 356 5.92 15.98 -26.58
C ASP A 356 6.32 17.39 -27.03
N ASN A 357 7.29 17.51 -27.95
CA ASN A 357 7.69 18.79 -28.51
C ASN A 357 6.55 19.49 -29.24
N PHE A 358 5.72 18.75 -29.98
CA PHE A 358 4.53 19.31 -30.61
C PHE A 358 3.55 19.86 -29.57
N ILE A 359 3.22 19.06 -28.55
CA ILE A 359 2.32 19.42 -27.46
C ILE A 359 2.77 20.71 -26.75
N GLN A 360 4.07 20.84 -26.48
CA GLN A 360 4.62 21.96 -25.71
C GLN A 360 4.77 23.25 -26.53
N ASN A 361 4.95 23.15 -27.85
CA ASN A 361 5.35 24.30 -28.67
C ASN A 361 4.32 24.71 -29.72
N ASN A 362 3.38 23.84 -30.10
CA ASN A 362 2.39 24.16 -31.11
C ASN A 362 1.28 25.06 -30.51
N GLN A 363 1.21 26.31 -30.95
CA GLN A 363 0.24 27.29 -30.44
C GLN A 363 -1.21 26.84 -30.60
N SER A 364 -1.54 26.18 -31.72
CA SER A 364 -2.90 25.64 -31.93
C SER A 364 -3.22 24.55 -30.92
N TRP A 365 -2.25 23.71 -30.54
CA TRP A 365 -2.45 22.70 -29.50
C TRP A 365 -2.66 23.35 -28.12
N ILE A 366 -1.81 24.32 -27.74
CA ILE A 366 -1.81 25.00 -26.45
C ILE A 366 -3.10 25.79 -26.19
N ASN A 367 -3.61 26.47 -27.23
CA ASN A 367 -4.81 27.30 -27.15
C ASN A 367 -6.04 26.48 -26.75
N LEU A 368 -6.91 27.08 -25.93
CA LEU A 368 -8.13 26.42 -25.48
C LEU A 368 -9.10 26.24 -26.66
N ASP A 369 -9.68 25.05 -26.77
CA ASP A 369 -10.86 24.84 -27.61
C ASP A 369 -12.10 25.47 -26.94
N GLU A 370 -13.12 25.81 -27.72
CA GLU A 370 -14.41 26.24 -27.17
C GLU A 370 -15.06 25.13 -26.32
N SER A 371 -14.85 23.87 -26.71
CA SER A 371 -15.34 22.70 -25.98
C SER A 371 -14.50 22.44 -24.72
N LYS A 372 -15.16 22.54 -23.56
CA LYS A 372 -14.58 22.13 -22.26
C LYS A 372 -14.13 20.67 -22.26
N GLN A 373 -14.87 19.78 -22.94
CA GLN A 373 -14.52 18.36 -23.01
C GLN A 373 -13.24 18.13 -23.85
N SER A 374 -13.06 18.86 -24.96
CA SER A 374 -11.82 18.81 -25.75
C SER A 374 -10.61 19.26 -24.92
N ASN A 375 -10.76 20.35 -24.14
CA ASN A 375 -9.70 20.83 -23.26
C ASN A 375 -9.29 19.83 -22.17
N VAL A 376 -10.26 19.14 -21.56
CA VAL A 376 -10.00 18.08 -20.58
C VAL A 376 -9.33 16.88 -21.25
N ALA A 377 -9.80 16.48 -22.43
CA ALA A 377 -9.22 15.39 -23.19
C ALA A 377 -7.75 15.67 -23.57
N ARG A 378 -7.47 16.88 -24.05
CA ARG A 378 -6.11 17.36 -24.35
C ARG A 378 -5.20 17.22 -23.13
N LYS A 379 -5.54 17.82 -21.99
CA LYS A 379 -4.72 17.73 -20.76
C LYS A 379 -4.49 16.29 -20.31
N THR A 380 -5.49 15.43 -20.50
CA THR A 380 -5.38 14.00 -20.15
C THR A 380 -4.39 13.27 -21.07
N ILE A 381 -4.39 13.58 -22.36
CA ILE A 381 -3.42 13.03 -23.33
C ILE A 381 -2.01 13.53 -23.01
N GLU A 382 -1.84 14.82 -22.71
CA GLU A 382 -0.54 15.39 -22.33
C GLU A 382 0.07 14.65 -21.14
N LYS A 383 -0.72 14.44 -20.09
CA LYS A 383 -0.31 13.63 -18.94
C LYS A 383 0.04 12.20 -19.33
N SER A 384 -0.76 11.58 -20.20
CA SER A 384 -0.53 10.20 -20.65
C SER A 384 0.75 10.07 -21.49
N ILE A 385 1.10 11.06 -22.33
CA ILE A 385 2.34 11.09 -23.09
C ILE A 385 3.56 11.20 -22.16
N GLN A 386 3.47 12.04 -21.12
CA GLN A 386 4.51 12.11 -20.08
C GLN A 386 4.68 10.77 -19.36
N ASP A 387 3.60 10.06 -19.05
CA ASP A 387 3.66 8.72 -18.46
C ASP A 387 4.34 7.71 -19.39
N VAL A 388 4.09 7.76 -20.70
CA VAL A 388 4.77 6.91 -21.69
C VAL A 388 6.27 7.24 -21.76
N LYS A 389 6.65 8.53 -21.76
CA LYS A 389 8.05 8.97 -21.74
C LYS A 389 8.82 8.40 -20.54
N GLN A 390 8.19 8.39 -19.37
CA GLN A 390 8.77 7.78 -18.16
C GLN A 390 8.92 6.27 -18.27
N LYS A 391 7.93 5.58 -18.89
CA LYS A 391 8.00 4.14 -19.15
C LYS A 391 9.13 3.78 -20.10
N ILE A 392 9.33 4.53 -21.18
CA ILE A 392 10.45 4.37 -22.11
C ILE A 392 11.79 4.50 -21.36
N ASN A 393 11.95 5.54 -20.55
CA ASN A 393 13.19 5.74 -19.78
C ASN A 393 13.43 4.63 -18.75
N SER A 394 12.38 4.06 -18.19
CA SER A 394 12.48 2.91 -17.26
C SER A 394 12.84 1.62 -18.00
N ALA A 395 12.28 1.39 -19.18
CA ALA A 395 12.57 0.24 -20.03
C ALA A 395 13.99 0.27 -20.63
N LYS A 396 14.56 1.47 -20.86
CA LYS A 396 15.97 1.64 -21.25
C LYS A 396 16.96 1.23 -20.16
N LYS A 397 16.57 1.28 -18.87
CA LYS A 397 17.47 1.00 -17.74
C LYS A 397 17.57 -0.47 -17.38
N ASN A 398 16.59 -1.31 -17.75
CA ASN A 398 16.56 -2.76 -17.56
C ASN A 398 15.71 -3.38 -18.68
N SER A 399 16.33 -4.18 -19.56
CA SER A 399 15.67 -4.90 -20.68
C SER A 399 15.04 -6.23 -20.27
N ASP A 400 15.29 -6.70 -19.06
CA ASP A 400 14.97 -8.08 -18.71
C ASP A 400 13.52 -8.20 -18.23
N SER A 401 12.86 -9.27 -18.68
CA SER A 401 11.63 -9.74 -18.09
C SER A 401 11.86 -10.03 -16.61
N GLU A 402 11.18 -9.31 -15.73
CA GLU A 402 11.16 -9.66 -14.31
C GLU A 402 10.21 -10.83 -14.11
N ASN A 403 10.77 -11.93 -13.63
CA ASN A 403 10.03 -13.10 -13.18
C ASN A 403 9.89 -13.00 -11.66
N PHE A 404 8.67 -13.06 -11.17
CA PHE A 404 8.41 -13.20 -9.74
C PHE A 404 7.30 -14.21 -9.51
N THR A 405 7.32 -14.84 -8.34
CA THR A 405 6.30 -15.82 -7.97
C THR A 405 5.27 -15.16 -7.09
N ILE A 406 4.00 -15.30 -7.46
CA ILE A 406 2.88 -15.00 -6.58
C ILE A 406 2.40 -16.28 -5.90
N THR A 407 2.04 -16.18 -4.63
CA THR A 407 1.45 -17.27 -3.84
C THR A 407 0.06 -16.85 -3.38
N ALA A 408 -0.96 -17.70 -3.53
CA ALA A 408 -2.25 -17.50 -2.86
C ALA A 408 -2.43 -18.56 -1.76
N GLN A 409 -2.88 -18.11 -0.60
CA GLN A 409 -3.09 -18.95 0.58
C GLN A 409 -4.20 -18.38 1.48
N GLN A 410 -4.63 -19.17 2.46
CA GLN A 410 -5.51 -18.68 3.52
C GLN A 410 -4.73 -17.75 4.45
N VAL A 411 -5.36 -16.69 4.93
CA VAL A 411 -4.79 -15.86 5.99
C VAL A 411 -4.89 -16.61 7.33
N ASP A 412 -3.81 -16.64 8.10
CA ASP A 412 -3.87 -17.07 9.50
C ASP A 412 -4.55 -16.00 10.36
N MET A 413 -5.87 -16.10 10.51
CA MET A 413 -6.67 -15.20 11.35
C MET A 413 -6.36 -15.34 12.84
N ASN A 414 -5.58 -16.35 13.28
CA ASN A 414 -5.16 -16.50 14.67
C ASN A 414 -3.77 -15.89 14.93
N ASN A 415 -3.01 -15.58 13.88
CA ASN A 415 -1.80 -14.76 13.99
C ASN A 415 -2.21 -13.27 14.05
N ILE A 416 -2.49 -12.79 15.27
CA ILE A 416 -2.92 -11.40 15.52
C ILE A 416 -1.96 -10.37 14.90
N ALA A 417 -0.65 -10.63 14.99
CA ALA A 417 0.37 -9.72 14.50
C ALA A 417 0.34 -9.51 12.98
N HIS A 418 -0.22 -10.49 12.25
CA HIS A 418 -0.45 -10.41 10.80
C HIS A 418 -1.88 -9.95 10.48
N SER A 419 -2.87 -10.65 11.02
CA SER A 419 -4.28 -10.49 10.64
C SER A 419 -4.86 -9.12 11.00
N LEU A 420 -4.33 -8.46 12.04
CA LEU A 420 -4.76 -7.12 12.44
C LEU A 420 -4.43 -6.06 11.39
N PHE A 421 -3.38 -6.27 10.58
CA PHE A 421 -2.87 -5.29 9.63
C PHE A 421 -3.16 -5.60 8.16
N LEU A 422 -4.05 -6.56 7.86
CA LEU A 422 -4.46 -6.88 6.49
C LEU A 422 -4.93 -5.64 5.71
N GLY A 423 -5.59 -4.70 6.39
CA GLY A 423 -6.02 -3.44 5.80
C GLY A 423 -4.87 -2.48 5.48
N ASN A 424 -3.80 -2.49 6.27
CA ASN A 424 -2.60 -1.69 6.02
C ASN A 424 -1.85 -2.21 4.79
N ASP A 425 -1.72 -3.54 4.67
CA ASP A 425 -1.10 -4.15 3.51
C ASP A 425 -1.86 -3.83 2.22
N SER A 426 -3.19 -3.85 2.24
CA SER A 426 -3.98 -3.60 1.04
C SER A 426 -4.38 -2.13 0.84
N SER A 427 -4.01 -1.25 1.78
CA SER A 427 -4.36 0.17 1.83
C SER A 427 -5.88 0.41 1.75
N CYS A 428 -6.65 -0.33 2.55
CA CYS A 428 -8.11 -0.28 2.56
C CYS A 428 -8.66 0.53 3.76
N CYS A 429 -9.99 0.66 3.83
CA CYS A 429 -10.65 1.41 4.90
C CYS A 429 -10.45 0.81 6.31
N MET A 430 -9.96 -0.42 6.42
CA MET A 430 -9.68 -1.09 7.70
C MET A 430 -8.21 -0.95 8.14
N ALA A 431 -7.39 -0.21 7.39
CA ALA A 431 -6.01 0.04 7.77
C ALA A 431 -5.91 0.70 9.16
N ILE A 432 -5.18 0.09 10.07
CA ILE A 432 -4.94 0.61 11.41
C ILE A 432 -4.21 1.94 11.33
N GLY A 433 -4.71 2.94 12.07
CA GLY A 433 -4.13 4.28 12.17
C GLY A 433 -4.43 5.22 10.99
N THR A 434 -5.04 4.74 9.90
CA THR A 434 -5.33 5.58 8.72
C THR A 434 -6.69 5.33 8.08
N GLY A 435 -7.30 4.18 8.33
CA GLY A 435 -8.56 3.77 7.73
C GLY A 435 -9.76 4.23 8.55
N SER A 436 -10.86 4.58 7.88
CA SER A 436 -12.10 5.04 8.52
C SER A 436 -12.91 3.94 9.22
N LYS A 437 -12.51 2.67 9.06
CA LYS A 437 -13.14 1.46 9.65
C LYS A 437 -12.12 0.60 10.39
N GLN A 438 -11.07 1.21 10.94
CA GLN A 438 -10.02 0.49 11.66
C GLN A 438 -10.55 -0.36 12.83
N SER A 439 -11.63 0.08 13.50
CA SER A 439 -12.30 -0.65 14.59
C SER A 439 -12.87 -2.02 14.22
N ILE A 440 -12.99 -2.33 12.93
CA ILE A 440 -13.50 -3.63 12.47
C ILE A 440 -12.41 -4.71 12.47
N ALA A 441 -11.14 -4.32 12.37
CA ALA A 441 -10.05 -5.29 12.26
C ALA A 441 -9.95 -6.24 13.48
N PRO A 442 -10.02 -5.78 14.75
CA PRO A 442 -10.09 -6.68 15.89
C PRO A 442 -11.32 -7.59 15.86
N ASN A 443 -12.46 -7.09 15.38
CA ASN A 443 -13.70 -7.87 15.34
C ASN A 443 -13.62 -9.00 14.30
N TYR A 444 -13.02 -8.80 13.14
CA TYR A 444 -12.81 -9.93 12.20
C TYR A 444 -11.93 -11.03 12.77
N ILE A 445 -10.96 -10.70 13.61
CA ILE A 445 -10.13 -11.69 14.29
C ILE A 445 -10.96 -12.48 15.29
N LYS A 446 -11.76 -11.78 16.12
CA LYS A 446 -12.66 -12.38 17.12
C LYS A 446 -13.69 -13.31 16.48
N ASN A 447 -14.22 -12.96 15.31
CA ASN A 447 -15.33 -13.63 14.66
C ASN A 447 -14.90 -14.68 13.64
N LYS A 448 -15.22 -15.96 13.91
CA LYS A 448 -14.89 -17.09 13.03
C LYS A 448 -15.98 -17.39 11.99
N MET A 449 -17.01 -16.56 11.87
CA MET A 449 -17.90 -16.58 10.70
C MET A 449 -17.19 -16.05 9.43
N VAL A 450 -16.10 -15.30 9.59
CA VAL A 450 -15.24 -14.81 8.50
C VAL A 450 -13.88 -15.51 8.51
N SER A 451 -13.25 -15.56 7.34
CA SER A 451 -11.85 -15.96 7.14
C SER A 451 -11.22 -15.04 6.09
N GLY A 452 -9.97 -15.30 5.69
CA GLY A 452 -9.27 -14.49 4.69
C GLY A 452 -8.53 -15.34 3.67
N ILE A 453 -8.38 -14.79 2.47
CA ILE A 453 -7.44 -15.28 1.45
C ILE A 453 -6.51 -14.13 1.09
N GLU A 454 -5.22 -14.40 0.99
CA GLU A 454 -4.20 -13.42 0.61
C GLU A 454 -3.39 -13.89 -0.60
N VAL A 455 -2.80 -12.92 -1.29
CA VAL A 455 -1.83 -13.13 -2.34
C VAL A 455 -0.53 -12.46 -1.92
N LEU A 456 0.58 -13.19 -2.02
CA LEU A 456 1.91 -12.80 -1.57
C LEU A 456 2.90 -12.74 -2.74
N VAL A 457 3.92 -11.88 -2.61
CA VAL A 457 5.17 -11.91 -3.37
C VAL A 457 6.30 -11.89 -2.37
N ASP A 458 7.21 -12.86 -2.44
CA ASP A 458 8.33 -13.02 -1.49
C ASP A 458 7.86 -12.93 -0.03
N ASP A 459 6.81 -13.69 0.29
CA ASP A 459 6.12 -13.73 1.59
C ASP A 459 5.51 -12.40 2.08
N LYS A 460 5.47 -11.37 1.23
CA LYS A 460 4.84 -10.08 1.54
C LYS A 460 3.46 -9.98 0.89
N PRO A 461 2.41 -9.58 1.64
CA PRO A 461 1.08 -9.43 1.05
C PRO A 461 1.04 -8.37 -0.05
N ILE A 462 0.41 -8.70 -1.17
CA ILE A 462 0.15 -7.79 -2.29
C ILE A 462 -1.35 -7.59 -2.54
N GLY A 463 -2.19 -8.44 -1.95
CA GLY A 463 -3.65 -8.32 -1.96
C GLY A 463 -4.30 -9.32 -1.03
N ASN A 464 -5.53 -9.05 -0.64
CA ASN A 464 -6.32 -9.92 0.22
C ASN A 464 -7.82 -9.75 -0.01
N THR A 465 -8.58 -10.69 0.53
CA THR A 465 -10.04 -10.66 0.60
C THR A 465 -10.48 -11.30 1.89
N ILE A 466 -11.52 -10.73 2.49
CA ILE A 466 -12.26 -11.39 3.57
C ILE A 466 -13.28 -12.31 2.90
N CYS A 467 -13.52 -13.48 3.47
CA CYS A 467 -14.48 -14.43 2.93
C CYS A 467 -15.40 -14.97 4.01
N TYR A 468 -16.59 -15.37 3.61
CA TYR A 468 -17.62 -15.93 4.48
C TYR A 468 -18.45 -16.98 3.74
N ILE A 469 -19.14 -17.82 4.51
CA ILE A 469 -20.09 -18.81 3.98
C ILE A 469 -21.47 -18.18 3.90
N ALA A 470 -22.16 -18.40 2.78
CA ALA A 470 -23.53 -17.95 2.56
C ALA A 470 -24.40 -19.07 2.02
N GLU A 471 -25.70 -18.94 2.21
CA GLU A 471 -26.72 -19.72 1.51
C GLU A 471 -27.29 -18.85 0.39
N ILE A 472 -27.00 -19.22 -0.87
CA ILE A 472 -27.39 -18.50 -2.09
C ILE A 472 -28.22 -19.45 -2.94
N ASP A 473 -29.45 -19.06 -3.29
CA ASP A 473 -30.38 -19.93 -4.02
C ASP A 473 -30.49 -21.35 -3.40
N ASN A 474 -30.60 -21.41 -2.06
CA ASN A 474 -30.65 -22.64 -1.25
C ASN A 474 -29.40 -23.55 -1.37
N LYS A 475 -28.26 -23.00 -1.81
CA LYS A 475 -26.98 -23.71 -1.88
C LYS A 475 -25.94 -23.02 -1.02
N THR A 476 -25.19 -23.80 -0.27
CA THR A 476 -24.00 -23.30 0.44
C THR A 476 -22.98 -22.80 -0.56
N ALA A 477 -22.47 -21.59 -0.37
CA ALA A 477 -21.55 -20.91 -1.24
C ALA A 477 -20.45 -20.21 -0.43
N LEU A 478 -19.26 -20.08 -1.04
CA LEU A 478 -18.19 -19.24 -0.55
C LEU A 478 -18.32 -17.86 -1.20
N VAL A 479 -18.30 -16.79 -0.39
CA VAL A 479 -18.26 -15.43 -0.91
C VAL A 479 -16.91 -14.81 -0.60
N LEU A 480 -16.24 -14.28 -1.62
CA LEU A 480 -15.06 -13.43 -1.49
C LEU A 480 -15.52 -11.97 -1.48
N ASP A 481 -15.22 -11.27 -0.40
CA ASP A 481 -15.66 -9.91 -0.13
C ASP A 481 -14.50 -8.92 -0.19
N ASN A 482 -14.78 -7.76 -0.80
CA ASN A 482 -13.86 -6.65 -0.96
C ASN A 482 -12.42 -7.07 -1.32
N ILE A 483 -12.20 -7.55 -2.55
CA ILE A 483 -10.86 -7.97 -2.96
C ILE A 483 -9.98 -6.73 -3.13
N GLU A 484 -9.05 -6.53 -2.20
CA GLU A 484 -8.14 -5.39 -2.16
C GLU A 484 -6.75 -5.79 -2.66
N MET A 485 -6.04 -4.84 -3.26
CA MET A 485 -4.69 -5.05 -3.78
C MET A 485 -3.84 -3.80 -3.61
N LYS A 486 -2.54 -3.94 -3.39
CA LYS A 486 -1.58 -2.83 -3.42
C LYS A 486 -1.66 -2.14 -4.79
N PRO A 487 -1.58 -0.79 -4.87
CA PRO A 487 -1.69 -0.03 -6.13
C PRO A 487 -0.87 -0.62 -7.28
N ASP A 488 0.29 -1.15 -6.92
CA ASP A 488 1.25 -1.77 -7.81
C ASP A 488 0.75 -3.03 -8.55
N TYR A 489 -0.28 -3.70 -8.03
CA TYR A 489 -0.75 -4.96 -8.59
C TYR A 489 -2.16 -4.84 -9.19
N ARG A 490 -2.73 -3.62 -9.24
CA ARG A 490 -4.13 -3.37 -9.65
C ARG A 490 -4.38 -3.38 -11.18
N LYS A 491 -3.35 -3.54 -12.01
CA LYS A 491 -3.47 -3.38 -13.47
C LYS A 491 -2.75 -4.47 -14.27
N GLY A 492 -3.21 -4.66 -15.49
CA GLY A 492 -2.58 -5.49 -16.51
C GLY A 492 -2.49 -6.98 -16.14
N VAL A 493 -1.53 -7.66 -16.76
CA VAL A 493 -1.30 -9.10 -16.65
C VAL A 493 -1.11 -9.56 -15.20
N ILE A 494 -0.48 -8.74 -14.35
CA ILE A 494 -0.26 -9.08 -12.94
C ILE A 494 -1.60 -9.20 -12.20
N ASN A 495 -2.52 -8.27 -12.43
CA ASN A 495 -3.84 -8.28 -11.82
C ASN A 495 -4.67 -9.49 -12.24
N ASP A 496 -4.65 -9.81 -13.55
CA ASP A 496 -5.36 -10.98 -14.08
C ASP A 496 -4.80 -12.28 -13.50
N ASN A 497 -3.47 -12.39 -13.33
CA ASN A 497 -2.84 -13.56 -12.72
C ASN A 497 -3.13 -13.67 -11.22
N ALA A 498 -3.10 -12.56 -10.47
CA ALA A 498 -3.45 -12.55 -9.05
C ALA A 498 -4.92 -12.95 -8.83
N ARG A 499 -5.84 -12.42 -9.66
CA ARG A 499 -7.25 -12.84 -9.69
C ARG A 499 -7.38 -14.34 -9.93
N ASP A 500 -6.80 -14.84 -11.02
CA ASP A 500 -6.97 -16.24 -11.42
C ASP A 500 -6.38 -17.19 -10.37
N LEU A 501 -5.25 -16.81 -9.75
CA LEU A 501 -4.65 -17.58 -8.65
C LEU A 501 -5.54 -17.56 -7.39
N MET A 502 -6.11 -16.41 -7.03
CA MET A 502 -7.03 -16.30 -5.89
C MET A 502 -8.28 -17.16 -6.10
N PHE A 503 -8.87 -17.16 -7.30
CA PHE A 503 -10.03 -18.00 -7.61
C PHE A 503 -9.70 -19.49 -7.66
N ALA A 504 -8.53 -19.85 -8.21
CA ALA A 504 -8.05 -21.23 -8.16
C ALA A 504 -7.84 -21.69 -6.71
N TYR A 505 -7.30 -20.82 -5.86
CA TYR A 505 -7.10 -21.12 -4.45
C TYR A 505 -8.44 -21.24 -3.71
N ALA A 506 -9.40 -20.35 -3.95
CA ALA A 506 -10.73 -20.44 -3.37
C ALA A 506 -11.42 -21.78 -3.70
N LYS A 507 -11.27 -22.28 -4.94
CA LYS A 507 -11.76 -23.62 -5.33
C LYS A 507 -11.02 -24.77 -4.65
N LYS A 508 -9.71 -24.66 -4.45
CA LYS A 508 -8.96 -25.63 -3.63
C LYS A 508 -9.45 -25.61 -2.19
N PHE A 509 -9.64 -24.42 -1.62
CA PHE A 509 -10.10 -24.23 -0.26
C PHE A 509 -11.51 -24.80 -0.05
N THR A 510 -12.45 -24.60 -0.98
CA THR A 510 -13.79 -25.20 -0.88
C THR A 510 -13.75 -26.74 -0.81
N LYS A 511 -12.84 -27.37 -1.56
CA LYS A 511 -12.61 -28.82 -1.49
C LYS A 511 -12.07 -29.25 -0.13
N GLU A 512 -11.13 -28.50 0.44
CA GLU A 512 -10.59 -28.77 1.78
C GLU A 512 -11.61 -28.57 2.89
N LEU A 513 -12.60 -27.69 2.67
CA LEU A 513 -13.76 -27.52 3.55
C LEU A 513 -14.79 -28.65 3.44
N GLY A 514 -14.55 -29.65 2.57
CA GLY A 514 -15.45 -30.79 2.34
C GLY A 514 -16.53 -30.55 1.27
N LYS A 515 -16.44 -29.45 0.50
CA LYS A 515 -17.43 -29.09 -0.53
C LYS A 515 -16.78 -28.79 -1.89
N GLU A 516 -16.43 -29.84 -2.61
CA GLU A 516 -15.72 -29.75 -3.90
C GLU A 516 -16.43 -28.88 -4.96
N ASN A 517 -17.77 -28.88 -4.97
CA ASN A 517 -18.58 -28.12 -5.92
C ASN A 517 -19.31 -26.92 -5.28
N MET A 518 -18.82 -26.40 -4.15
CA MET A 518 -19.37 -25.19 -3.55
C MET A 518 -19.23 -24.00 -4.51
N PRO A 519 -20.34 -23.33 -4.90
CA PRO A 519 -20.27 -22.12 -5.70
C PRO A 519 -19.44 -21.04 -5.01
N ILE A 520 -18.69 -20.30 -5.82
CA ILE A 520 -17.88 -19.16 -5.39
C ILE A 520 -18.44 -17.90 -6.02
N TYR A 521 -18.70 -16.90 -5.17
CA TYR A 521 -19.16 -15.59 -5.58
C TYR A 521 -18.21 -14.49 -5.13
N VAL A 522 -18.24 -13.36 -5.84
CA VAL A 522 -17.54 -12.13 -5.44
C VAL A 522 -18.54 -10.99 -5.34
N GLY A 523 -18.53 -10.23 -4.24
CA GLY A 523 -19.38 -9.04 -4.12
C GLY A 523 -19.11 -8.02 -5.24
N ARG A 524 -20.09 -7.24 -5.69
CA ARG A 524 -19.89 -6.24 -6.77
C ARG A 524 -18.87 -5.14 -6.42
N ASN A 525 -18.83 -4.78 -5.14
CA ASN A 525 -18.29 -3.49 -4.72
C ASN A 525 -16.77 -3.54 -4.54
N ARG A 526 -16.13 -2.40 -4.87
CA ARG A 526 -14.76 -2.00 -4.50
C ARG A 526 -13.60 -2.91 -4.87
N ASN A 527 -13.83 -4.04 -5.54
CA ASN A 527 -12.79 -4.96 -5.99
C ASN A 527 -11.70 -4.27 -6.82
N LYS A 528 -10.44 -4.58 -6.51
CA LYS A 528 -9.24 -4.12 -7.22
C LYS A 528 -8.73 -5.13 -8.24
N ILE A 529 -9.53 -6.15 -8.55
CA ILE A 529 -9.28 -7.14 -9.59
C ILE A 529 -10.21 -6.94 -10.79
N ASN A 530 -9.75 -7.39 -11.96
CA ASN A 530 -10.52 -7.32 -13.20
C ASN A 530 -11.63 -8.38 -13.25
N LEU A 531 -12.89 -7.94 -13.11
CA LEU A 531 -14.08 -8.80 -13.15
C LEU A 531 -14.92 -8.64 -14.43
N ARG A 532 -14.42 -7.94 -15.45
CA ARG A 532 -15.21 -7.54 -16.64
C ARG A 532 -15.87 -8.70 -17.39
N ASP A 533 -15.25 -9.88 -17.35
CA ASP A 533 -15.72 -11.07 -18.09
C ASP A 533 -16.51 -12.05 -17.21
N TYR A 534 -16.75 -11.70 -15.94
CA TYR A 534 -17.51 -12.54 -15.00
C TYR A 534 -18.95 -12.03 -14.91
N GLN A 535 -19.90 -12.92 -15.15
CA GLN A 535 -21.33 -12.63 -15.07
C GLN A 535 -21.69 -12.11 -13.68
N ILE A 536 -22.51 -11.07 -13.64
CA ILE A 536 -23.01 -10.46 -12.42
C ILE A 536 -24.53 -10.61 -12.37
N GLU A 537 -25.03 -11.13 -11.26
CA GLU A 537 -26.45 -11.37 -11.06
C GLU A 537 -26.90 -10.86 -9.71
N ARG A 538 -28.19 -10.51 -9.63
CA ARG A 538 -28.83 -10.18 -8.36
C ARG A 538 -29.24 -11.49 -7.70
N LYS A 539 -28.78 -11.71 -6.47
CA LYS A 539 -29.03 -12.92 -5.69
C LYS A 539 -29.63 -12.56 -4.34
N ASP A 540 -30.56 -13.39 -3.90
CA ASP A 540 -30.99 -13.46 -2.51
C ASP A 540 -30.06 -14.40 -1.77
N PHE A 541 -29.55 -13.95 -0.62
CA PHE A 541 -28.68 -14.77 0.19
C PHE A 541 -28.73 -14.45 1.66
N ARG A 542 -28.37 -15.45 2.45
CA ARG A 542 -28.22 -15.38 3.90
C ARG A 542 -26.78 -15.69 4.26
N ILE A 543 -26.19 -14.87 5.11
CA ILE A 543 -24.83 -15.12 5.60
C ILE A 543 -24.93 -16.16 6.71
N VAL A 544 -24.07 -17.18 6.68
CA VAL A 544 -24.08 -18.27 7.67
C VAL A 544 -23.13 -17.90 8.81
N GLY A 545 -23.56 -18.16 10.03
CA GLY A 545 -22.87 -17.80 11.26
C GLY A 545 -23.37 -16.50 11.87
N THR A 546 -22.76 -16.15 13.00
CA THR A 546 -23.13 -14.98 13.79
C THR A 546 -21.88 -14.21 14.20
N SER A 547 -22.00 -12.88 14.26
CA SER A 547 -20.99 -12.00 14.86
C SER A 547 -21.29 -11.72 16.34
N GLY A 548 -22.40 -12.24 16.87
CA GLY A 548 -22.90 -11.93 18.20
C GLY A 548 -23.06 -10.43 18.39
N GLU A 549 -22.45 -9.91 19.46
CA GLU A 549 -22.47 -8.48 19.76
C GLU A 549 -21.46 -7.66 18.94
N ASP A 550 -20.51 -8.32 18.28
CA ASP A 550 -19.48 -7.65 17.51
C ASP A 550 -20.05 -7.05 16.23
N ARG A 551 -19.66 -5.81 15.97
CA ARG A 551 -19.93 -5.16 14.68
C ARG A 551 -18.84 -5.55 13.70
N ILE A 552 -19.22 -6.19 12.61
CA ILE A 552 -18.34 -6.46 11.48
C ILE A 552 -18.81 -5.69 10.25
N TYR A 553 -17.92 -5.47 9.30
CA TYR A 553 -18.26 -4.87 8.02
C TYR A 553 -18.36 -5.97 6.97
N ILE A 554 -19.32 -5.88 6.06
CA ILE A 554 -19.38 -6.77 4.89
C ILE A 554 -19.72 -5.88 3.68
N ASP A 555 -18.79 -5.78 2.72
CA ASP A 555 -18.83 -4.82 1.62
C ASP A 555 -19.85 -5.23 0.54
N SER A 556 -20.05 -6.53 0.35
CA SER A 556 -21.07 -7.09 -0.55
C SER A 556 -22.49 -6.64 -0.18
N VAL A 557 -22.77 -6.47 1.11
CA VAL A 557 -24.05 -5.94 1.62
C VAL A 557 -23.99 -4.44 1.93
N VAL A 558 -22.79 -3.85 1.97
CA VAL A 558 -22.51 -2.43 2.28
C VAL A 558 -23.00 -2.06 3.68
N THR A 559 -22.80 -2.95 4.65
CA THR A 559 -23.31 -2.78 6.00
C THR A 559 -22.23 -3.06 7.01
N GLU A 560 -22.15 -2.17 8.00
CA GLU A 560 -21.42 -2.41 9.23
C GLU A 560 -22.44 -2.62 10.35
N GLY A 561 -22.44 -3.82 10.94
CA GLY A 561 -23.45 -4.19 11.90
C GLY A 561 -23.22 -5.57 12.48
N LYS A 562 -24.21 -6.03 13.23
CA LYS A 562 -24.27 -7.39 13.75
C LYS A 562 -24.91 -8.29 12.70
N PHE A 563 -24.44 -9.51 12.62
CA PHE A 563 -24.98 -10.54 11.74
C PHE A 563 -25.38 -11.73 12.60
N ASP A 564 -26.60 -12.22 12.42
CA ASP A 564 -27.25 -13.20 13.28
C ASP A 564 -27.60 -14.50 12.54
N GLY A 565 -27.29 -14.59 11.25
CA GLY A 565 -27.62 -15.73 10.41
C GLY A 565 -29.05 -15.77 9.89
N TYR A 566 -29.90 -14.78 10.18
CA TYR A 566 -31.32 -14.77 9.78
C TYR A 566 -31.65 -13.77 8.67
N ASN A 567 -30.88 -12.69 8.58
CA ASN A 567 -31.12 -11.63 7.61
C ASN A 567 -30.90 -12.12 6.16
N ILE A 568 -31.89 -11.83 5.31
CA ILE A 568 -31.82 -12.08 3.86
C ILE A 568 -31.41 -10.78 3.16
N PHE A 569 -30.38 -10.87 2.32
CA PHE A 569 -29.85 -9.78 1.54
C PHE A 569 -30.09 -10.00 0.05
N ASN A 570 -30.46 -8.92 -0.65
CA ASN A 570 -30.60 -8.92 -2.10
C ASN A 570 -29.51 -8.02 -2.72
N LYS A 571 -28.45 -8.61 -3.29
CA LYS A 571 -27.30 -7.85 -3.84
C LYS A 571 -26.79 -8.44 -5.15
N LEU A 572 -25.99 -7.64 -5.85
CA LEU A 572 -25.30 -8.05 -7.07
C LEU A 572 -23.99 -8.79 -6.71
N LEU A 573 -23.87 -10.03 -7.19
CA LEU A 573 -22.72 -10.90 -6.99
C LEU A 573 -22.20 -11.39 -8.36
N HIS A 574 -20.88 -11.44 -8.51
CA HIS A 574 -20.25 -12.11 -9.65
C HIS A 574 -20.20 -13.62 -9.40
N ASP A 575 -20.72 -14.41 -10.34
CA ASP A 575 -20.62 -15.87 -10.29
C ASP A 575 -19.30 -16.32 -10.93
N ILE A 576 -18.39 -16.84 -10.10
CA ILE A 576 -17.08 -17.31 -10.55
C ILE A 576 -17.17 -18.75 -11.09
N SER A 577 -18.14 -19.52 -10.60
CA SER A 577 -18.26 -20.96 -10.86
C SER A 577 -18.92 -21.27 -12.20
N ASN A 578 -19.86 -20.43 -12.64
CA ASN A 578 -20.62 -20.60 -13.88
C ASN A 578 -20.21 -19.66 -15.02
N SER A 579 -19.11 -18.91 -14.86
CA SER A 579 -18.69 -17.96 -15.90
C SER A 579 -18.15 -18.67 -17.16
N LYS A 580 -18.41 -18.09 -18.35
CA LYS A 580 -17.87 -18.59 -19.64
C LYS A 580 -16.34 -18.53 -19.70
N ARG A 581 -15.71 -17.67 -18.88
CA ARG A 581 -14.25 -17.53 -18.76
C ARG A 581 -13.75 -18.39 -17.61
N LYS A 582 -13.11 -19.52 -17.89
CA LYS A 582 -12.40 -20.29 -16.86
C LYS A 582 -11.11 -19.55 -16.46
N PRO A 583 -10.73 -19.50 -15.16
CA PRO A 583 -9.45 -18.94 -14.74
C PRO A 583 -8.29 -19.59 -15.49
N ASN A 584 -7.30 -18.81 -15.94
CA ASN A 584 -6.14 -19.39 -16.60
C ASN A 584 -5.22 -20.02 -15.55
N THR A 585 -5.37 -21.34 -15.41
CA THR A 585 -4.64 -22.18 -14.44
C THR A 585 -3.36 -22.78 -14.99
N GLU A 586 -3.01 -22.52 -16.26
CA GLU A 586 -1.73 -22.98 -16.81
C GLU A 586 -0.58 -22.43 -15.96
N LYS A 587 0.31 -23.35 -15.54
CA LYS A 587 1.49 -23.10 -14.69
C LYS A 587 1.22 -22.81 -13.20
N ILE A 588 0.02 -23.07 -12.68
CA ILE A 588 -0.19 -23.10 -11.23
C ILE A 588 0.39 -24.39 -10.65
N LYS A 589 1.26 -24.28 -9.64
CA LYS A 589 1.86 -25.42 -8.95
C LYS A 589 1.25 -25.58 -7.56
N ASN A 590 0.90 -26.83 -7.22
CA ASN A 590 0.65 -27.25 -5.84
C ASN A 590 2.00 -27.53 -5.18
N LEU A 591 2.24 -26.96 -4.01
CA LEU A 591 3.31 -27.41 -3.12
C LEU A 591 2.69 -28.42 -2.16
N LEU A 592 3.05 -29.69 -2.29
CA LEU A 592 2.65 -30.77 -1.37
C LEU A 592 3.58 -30.80 -0.15
#